data_AF-A0A1F8DK94-F1
#
_entry.id   AF-A0A1F8DK94-F1
#
_cell.length_a   1.000
_cell.length_b   1.000
_cell.length_c   1.000
_cell.angle_alpha   90.00
_cell.angle_beta   90.00
_cell.angle_gamma   90.00
#
_symmetry.space_group_name_H-M   'P 1'
#
loop_
_entity.id
_entity.type
_entity.pdbx_description
1 polymer ?
#
loop_
_entity_poly.entity_id
_entity_poly.type
_entity_poly.pdbx_seq_one_letter_code
_entity_poly.pdbx_strand_id
1 'polypeptide(L)'
;MDTTILQVPIKKDARQKATVAAREMGFSSLQEAVRVFLNKLAVGEMNIRFEETIQLSPRAAKRYDKILDDIEKGKNLYEAKDVDDLMRQLNED
;
A
#
# COMPACT_ATOMS: atom_id res chain seq x y z
N MET A 1 -1.70 -39.70 11.72
CA MET A 1 -1.78 -38.56 10.78
C MET A 1 -3.18 -38.00 10.88
N ASP A 2 -3.34 -36.89 11.60
CA ASP A 2 -4.62 -36.18 11.68
C ASP A 2 -4.56 -34.99 10.71
N THR A 3 -4.91 -35.24 9.45
CA THR A 3 -4.85 -34.24 8.38
C THR A 3 -6.20 -34.15 7.71
N THR A 4 -6.70 -32.94 7.51
CA THR A 4 -7.93 -32.66 6.77
C THR A 4 -7.66 -31.85 5.51
N ILE A 5 -8.59 -31.90 4.55
CA ILE A 5 -8.49 -31.20 3.27
C ILE A 5 -9.27 -29.88 3.36
N LEU A 6 -8.61 -28.77 3.04
CA LEU A 6 -9.27 -27.48 2.84
C LEU A 6 -9.62 -27.28 1.36
N GLN A 7 -10.92 -27.16 1.06
CA GLN A 7 -11.41 -26.81 -0.29
C GLN A 7 -11.89 -25.37 -0.30
N VAL A 8 -11.34 -24.54 -1.21
CA VAL A 8 -11.72 -23.13 -1.35
C VAL A 8 -12.07 -22.85 -2.82
N PRO A 9 -13.34 -22.57 -3.14
CA PRO A 9 -13.73 -22.14 -4.48
C PRO A 9 -13.11 -20.76 -4.80
N ILE A 10 -12.30 -20.69 -5.84
CA ILE A 10 -11.68 -19.45 -6.31
C ILE A 10 -11.68 -19.40 -7.84
N LYS A 11 -11.64 -18.18 -8.40
CA LYS A 11 -11.50 -18.00 -9.85
C LYS A 11 -10.17 -18.61 -10.33
N LYS A 12 -10.20 -19.25 -11.51
CA LYS A 12 -9.02 -19.89 -12.12
C LYS A 12 -7.84 -18.92 -12.27
N ASP A 13 -8.13 -17.70 -12.73
CA ASP A 13 -7.13 -16.64 -12.89
C ASP A 13 -6.49 -16.23 -11.55
N ALA A 14 -7.31 -16.02 -10.52
CA ALA A 14 -6.83 -15.69 -9.18
C ALA A 14 -5.92 -16.78 -8.61
N ARG A 15 -6.29 -18.06 -8.80
CA ARG A 15 -5.44 -19.20 -8.41
C ARG A 15 -4.09 -19.16 -9.12
N GLN A 16 -4.08 -18.89 -10.42
CA GLN A 16 -2.86 -18.89 -11.22
C GLN A 16 -1.93 -17.75 -10.79
N LYS A 17 -2.46 -16.54 -10.64
CA LYS A 17 -1.72 -15.38 -10.11
C LYS A 17 -1.14 -15.64 -8.72
N ALA A 18 -1.94 -16.16 -7.80
CA ALA A 18 -1.48 -16.51 -6.46
C ALA A 18 -0.39 -17.60 -6.47
N THR A 19 -0.47 -18.56 -7.40
CA THR A 19 0.57 -19.61 -7.54
C THR A 19 1.90 -19.03 -8.01
N VAL A 20 1.88 -18.08 -8.96
CA VAL A 20 3.09 -17.40 -9.43
C VAL A 20 3.70 -16.59 -8.28
N ALA A 21 2.90 -15.74 -7.62
CA ALA A 21 3.36 -14.94 -6.50
C ALA A 21 3.96 -15.79 -5.36
N ALA A 22 3.32 -16.92 -5.01
CA ALA A 22 3.85 -17.83 -3.99
C ALA A 22 5.23 -18.39 -4.37
N ARG A 23 5.45 -18.73 -5.64
CA ARG A 23 6.76 -19.21 -6.12
C ARG A 23 7.82 -18.12 -6.09
N GLU A 24 7.46 -16.89 -6.48
CA GLU A 24 8.35 -15.73 -6.41
C GLU A 24 8.78 -15.42 -4.96
N MET A 25 7.89 -15.67 -4.00
CA MET A 25 8.20 -15.60 -2.56
C MET A 25 9.01 -16.79 -2.02
N GLY A 26 9.34 -17.78 -2.86
CA GLY A 26 10.17 -18.94 -2.49
C GLY A 26 9.41 -20.17 -1.98
N PHE A 27 8.08 -20.18 -2.02
CA PHE A 27 7.31 -21.37 -1.65
C PHE A 27 7.35 -22.44 -2.75
N SER A 28 7.38 -23.71 -2.35
CA SER A 28 7.34 -24.86 -3.27
C SER A 28 6.00 -24.98 -3.99
N SER A 29 4.92 -24.53 -3.35
CA SER A 29 3.55 -24.62 -3.86
C SER A 29 2.62 -23.59 -3.20
N LEU A 30 1.50 -23.32 -3.87
CA LEU A 30 0.42 -22.52 -3.29
C LEU A 30 -0.13 -23.15 -1.99
N GLN A 31 -0.13 -24.48 -1.89
CA GLN A 31 -0.62 -25.21 -0.70
C GLN A 31 0.28 -24.98 0.51
N GLU A 32 1.60 -24.93 0.30
CA GLU A 32 2.55 -24.60 1.36
C GLU A 32 2.33 -23.17 1.86
N ALA A 33 2.21 -22.20 0.95
CA ALA A 33 1.92 -20.82 1.31
C ALA A 33 0.63 -20.69 2.13
N VAL A 34 -0.43 -21.42 1.75
CA VAL A 34 -1.70 -21.47 2.50
C VAL A 34 -1.51 -22.10 3.88
N ARG A 35 -0.73 -23.17 4.03
CA ARG A 35 -0.45 -23.78 5.35
C ARG A 35 0.29 -22.81 6.27
N VAL A 36 1.30 -22.12 5.75
CA VAL A 36 2.07 -21.11 6.51
C VAL A 36 1.17 -19.96 6.93
N PHE A 37 0.32 -19.48 6.03
CA PHE A 37 -0.68 -18.47 6.33
C PHE A 37 -1.65 -18.90 7.44
N LEU A 38 -2.22 -20.10 7.33
CA LEU A 38 -3.15 -20.63 8.33
C LEU A 38 -2.49 -20.83 9.69
N ASN A 39 -1.22 -21.25 9.74
CA ASN A 39 -0.46 -21.35 10.98
C ASN A 39 -0.30 -19.98 11.64
N LYS A 40 0.11 -18.96 10.88
CA LYS A 40 0.22 -17.58 11.39
C LYS A 40 -1.12 -17.00 11.83
N LEU A 41 -2.19 -17.32 11.11
CA LEU A 41 -3.55 -16.94 11.48
C LEU A 41 -3.96 -17.54 12.83
N ALA A 42 -3.68 -18.84 13.02
CA ALA A 42 -4.07 -19.56 14.23
C ALA A 42 -3.39 -19.04 15.51
N VAL A 43 -2.16 -18.53 15.39
CA VAL A 43 -1.42 -17.95 16.52
C VAL A 43 -1.66 -16.43 16.70
N GLY A 44 -2.50 -15.81 15.87
CA GLY A 44 -2.82 -14.38 15.96
C GLY A 44 -1.70 -13.44 15.50
N GLU A 45 -0.68 -13.95 14.80
CA GLU A 45 0.47 -13.16 14.32
C GLU A 45 0.19 -12.42 13.00
N MET A 46 -1.04 -12.46 12.50
CA MET A 46 -1.43 -11.75 11.29
C MET A 46 -2.14 -10.43 11.59
N ASN A 47 -1.52 -9.35 11.11
CA ASN A 47 -2.20 -8.07 10.92
C ASN A 47 -2.61 -7.94 9.45
N ILE A 48 -3.86 -8.27 9.14
CA ILE A 48 -4.44 -8.00 7.81
C ILE A 48 -4.80 -6.52 7.77
N ARG A 49 -3.98 -5.71 7.11
CA ARG A 49 -4.33 -4.33 6.78
C ARG A 49 -4.96 -4.31 5.40
N PHE A 50 -6.26 -4.04 5.35
CA PHE A 50 -6.86 -3.59 4.10
C PHE A 50 -6.43 -2.13 3.93
N GLU A 51 -5.49 -1.88 3.02
CA GLU A 51 -5.14 -0.51 2.68
C GLU A 51 -6.37 0.16 2.05
N GLU A 52 -6.96 1.10 2.78
CA GLU A 52 -7.86 2.06 2.16
C GLU A 52 -7.03 2.86 1.17
N THR A 53 -7.23 2.61 -0.13
CA THR A 53 -6.63 3.46 -1.17
C THR A 53 -7.17 4.87 -0.95
N ILE A 54 -6.31 5.78 -0.47
CA ILE A 54 -6.66 7.19 -0.27
C ILE A 54 -6.96 7.78 -1.65
N GLN A 55 -8.24 7.91 -1.99
CA GLN A 55 -8.67 8.63 -3.18
C GLN A 55 -8.85 10.10 -2.83
N LEU A 56 -8.06 10.96 -3.46
CA LEU A 56 -8.24 12.41 -3.34
C LEU A 56 -9.61 12.80 -3.90
N SER A 57 -10.33 13.69 -3.21
CA SER A 57 -11.51 14.31 -3.80
C SER A 57 -11.12 15.06 -5.08
N PRO A 58 -12.04 15.24 -6.06
CA PRO A 58 -11.73 15.99 -7.28
C PRO A 58 -11.17 17.39 -7.02
N ARG A 59 -11.58 18.03 -5.92
CA ARG A 59 -11.06 19.32 -5.49
C ARG A 59 -9.62 19.23 -4.96
N ALA A 60 -9.32 18.21 -4.16
CA ALA A 60 -7.98 17.99 -3.64
C ALA A 60 -6.99 17.64 -4.77
N ALA A 61 -7.36 16.75 -5.69
CA ALA A 61 -6.55 16.39 -6.85
C ALA A 61 -6.16 17.64 -7.65
N LYS A 62 -7.15 18.46 -8.06
CA LYS A 62 -6.89 19.72 -8.78
C LYS A 62 -5.97 20.68 -8.03
N ARG A 63 -6.07 20.73 -6.69
CA ARG A 63 -5.19 21.57 -5.88
C ARG A 63 -3.75 21.07 -5.93
N TYR A 64 -3.53 19.76 -5.78
CA TYR A 64 -2.20 19.17 -5.87
C TYR A 64 -1.62 19.27 -7.28
N ASP A 65 -2.42 19.05 -8.33
CA ASP A 65 -1.99 19.22 -9.72
C ASP A 65 -1.53 20.67 -9.98
N LYS A 66 -2.25 21.65 -9.43
CA LYS A 66 -1.83 23.06 -9.51
C LYS A 66 -0.51 23.32 -8.76
N ILE A 67 -0.32 22.73 -7.58
CA ILE A 67 0.94 22.86 -6.83
C ILE A 67 2.10 22.29 -7.65
N LEU A 68 1.92 21.14 -8.29
CA LEU A 68 2.94 20.55 -9.16
C LEU A 68 3.24 21.43 -10.37
N ASP A 69 2.22 21.97 -11.03
CA ASP A 69 2.37 22.90 -12.15
C ASP A 69 3.09 24.20 -11.75
N ASP A 70 2.78 24.72 -10.56
CA ASP A 70 3.45 25.89 -9.99
C ASP A 70 4.94 25.59 -9.70
N ILE A 71 5.26 24.41 -9.17
CA ILE A 71 6.65 23.96 -8.95
C ILE A 71 7.40 23.85 -10.29
N GLU A 72 6.82 23.19 -11.29
CA GLU A 72 7.46 23.03 -12.62
C GLU A 72 7.72 24.38 -13.30
N LYS A 73 6.82 25.35 -13.10
CA LYS A 73 6.92 26.69 -13.70
C LYS A 73 7.71 27.68 -12.84
N GLY A 74 8.22 27.27 -11.68
CA GLY A 74 8.94 28.15 -10.77
C GLY A 74 8.06 29.26 -10.17
N LYS A 75 6.76 29.03 -10.03
CA LYS A 75 5.77 29.99 -9.53
C LYS A 75 5.37 29.64 -8.10
N ASN A 76 5.09 30.67 -7.28
CA ASN A 76 4.67 30.49 -5.88
C ASN A 76 5.65 29.64 -5.05
N LEU A 77 6.94 29.69 -5.40
CA LEU A 77 8.01 29.03 -4.67
C LEU A 77 8.67 30.03 -3.72
N TYR A 78 8.94 29.57 -2.51
CA TYR A 78 9.59 30.34 -1.47
C TYR A 78 10.77 29.53 -0.94
N GLU A 79 11.89 30.20 -0.70
CA GLU A 79 13.07 29.62 -0.07
C GLU A 79 13.19 30.17 1.35
N ALA A 80 13.52 29.29 2.29
CA ALA A 80 13.81 29.65 3.67
C ALA A 80 15.26 29.33 3.98
N LYS A 81 15.94 30.23 4.69
CA LYS A 81 17.37 30.11 5.01
C LYS A 81 17.62 29.20 6.20
N ASP A 82 16.67 29.16 7.13
CA ASP A 82 16.69 28.35 8.34
C ASP A 82 15.25 28.03 8.79
N VAL A 83 15.13 27.26 9.87
CA VAL A 83 13.84 26.82 10.41
C VAL A 83 13.02 28.00 10.92
N ASP A 84 13.65 29.00 11.54
CA ASP A 84 12.95 30.16 12.11
C ASP A 84 12.38 31.06 11.00
N ASP A 85 13.11 31.22 9.90
CA ASP A 85 12.67 31.90 8.67
C ASP A 85 11.49 31.17 8.01
N LEU A 86 11.56 29.84 7.89
CA LEU A 86 10.45 29.02 7.36
C LEU A 86 9.18 29.17 8.21
N MET A 87 9.33 29.06 9.53
CA MET A 87 8.19 29.16 10.44
C MET A 87 7.59 30.56 10.46
N ARG A 88 8.39 31.61 10.19
CA ARG A 88 7.86 32.96 10.00
C ARG A 88 7.03 33.06 8.72
N GLN A 89 7.57 32.59 7.59
CA GLN A 89 6.87 32.59 6.29
C GLN A 89 5.55 31.80 6.32
N LEU A 90 5.48 30.71 7.09
CA LEU A 90 4.25 29.89 7.21
C LEU A 90 3.18 30.50 8.13
N ASN A 91 3.56 31.42 9.02
CA ASN A 91 2.67 32.03 10.02
C ASN A 91 2.36 33.51 9.73
N GLU A 92 2.89 34.08 8.65
CA GLU A 92 2.47 35.38 8.14
C GLU A 92 1.13 35.22 7.39
N ASP A 93 0.04 35.76 7.97
CA ASP A 93 -1.28 35.90 7.33
C ASP A 93 -1.27 36.97 6.22
#